data_AF-A0A938MRR8-F1
#
_entry.id   AF-A0A938MRR8-F1
#
_cell.length_a   1.000
_cell.length_b   1.000
_cell.length_c   1.000
_cell.angle_alpha   90.00
_cell.angle_beta   90.00
_cell.angle_gamma   90.00
#
_symmetry.space_group_name_H-M   'P 1'
#
loop_
_entity.id
_entity.type
_entity.pdbx_description
1 polymer ?
#
loop_
_entity_poly.entity_id
_entity_poly.type
_entity_poly.pdbx_seq_one_letter_code
_entity_poly.pdbx_strand_id
1 'polypeptide(L)'
;MVSGVFSIPLEAGGSQTSAACSSGALREGMLREYVGDDDNRQVEFAVRGLLTGERTCNPLVFRGPSGTGKTLLAQGLAQRWRAEHPGDPVFTTSGSEFARRYASAVDTDGLAALRARTRAVAFLVLDDAHLLRHKRSAQEEFVRTFDALM
;
A
#
# COMPACT_ATOMS: atom_id res chain seq x y z
N MET A 1 15.08 10.53 8.81
CA MET A 1 13.73 10.86 9.30
C MET A 1 12.92 11.27 8.09
N VAL A 2 11.91 10.50 7.70
CA VAL A 2 11.04 10.85 6.56
C VAL A 2 10.09 11.95 7.02
N SER A 3 10.38 13.18 6.61
CA SER A 3 9.51 14.34 6.81
C SER A 3 8.65 14.49 5.56
N GLY A 4 7.34 14.28 5.68
CA GLY A 4 6.38 14.47 4.56
C GLY A 4 5.43 13.30 4.30
N VAL A 5 4.87 12.67 5.34
CA VAL A 5 3.90 11.58 5.16
C VAL A 5 2.52 12.15 4.82
N PHE A 6 2.06 11.97 3.59
CA PHE A 6 0.68 12.32 3.23
C PHE A 6 -0.27 11.28 3.81
N SER A 7 -1.13 11.72 4.73
CA SER A 7 -1.98 10.82 5.53
C SER A 7 -3.44 11.12 5.28
N ILE A 8 -4.20 10.10 4.92
CA ILE A 8 -5.65 10.20 4.74
C ILE A 8 -6.35 9.46 5.88
N PRO A 9 -7.06 10.16 6.78
CA PRO A 9 -7.98 9.52 7.70
C PRO A 9 -9.18 9.00 6.91
N LEU A 10 -9.50 7.73 7.10
CA LEU A 10 -10.73 7.11 6.59
C LEU A 10 -11.67 6.94 7.77
N GLU A 11 -12.75 7.70 7.75
CA GLU A 11 -13.80 7.60 8.76
C GLU A 11 -14.67 6.36 8.47
N ALA A 12 -15.25 5.79 9.53
CA ALA A 12 -16.33 4.81 9.36
C ALA A 12 -17.61 5.59 9.01
N GLY A 13 -17.70 6.04 7.75
CA GLY A 13 -18.88 6.75 7.24
C GLY A 13 -20.15 5.93 7.46
N GLY A 14 -21.07 6.50 8.23
CA GLY A 14 -22.41 5.96 8.46
C GLY A 14 -23.24 6.10 7.20
N SER A 15 -23.03 5.23 6.23
CA SER A 15 -23.99 4.91 5.18
C SER A 15 -23.72 3.49 4.73
N GLN A 16 -24.70 2.64 5.00
CA GLN A 16 -24.67 1.23 4.66
C GLN A 16 -24.64 1.07 3.15
N THR A 17 -23.45 0.93 2.57
CA THR A 17 -23.31 0.20 1.31
C THR A 17 -22.59 -1.10 1.62
N SER A 18 -23.40 -2.07 2.07
CA SER A 18 -23.03 -3.48 2.06
C SER A 18 -22.68 -3.88 0.62
N ALA A 19 -21.38 -4.01 0.33
CA ALA A 19 -20.91 -4.87 -0.74
C ALA A 19 -20.00 -5.93 -0.10
N ALA A 20 -20.59 -7.11 0.02
CA ALA A 20 -20.07 -8.29 0.68
C ALA A 20 -18.59 -8.59 0.39
N CYS A 21 -17.86 -8.91 1.45
CA CYS A 21 -16.61 -9.64 1.38
C CYS A 21 -16.87 -11.02 0.72
N SER A 22 -16.61 -11.12 -0.58
CA SER A 22 -16.27 -12.40 -1.20
C SER A 22 -14.99 -12.21 -1.99
N SER A 23 -13.99 -12.99 -1.57
CA SER A 23 -12.66 -13.06 -2.15
C SER A 23 -12.76 -13.45 -3.62
N GLY A 24 -12.72 -12.48 -4.53
CA GLY A 24 -12.77 -12.76 -5.96
C GLY A 24 -12.81 -11.50 -6.81
N ALA A 25 -11.69 -11.18 -7.45
CA ALA A 25 -11.51 -10.17 -8.49
C ALA A 25 -12.19 -8.81 -8.23
N LEU A 26 -11.40 -7.86 -7.70
CA LEU A 26 -11.78 -6.45 -7.65
C LEU A 26 -12.08 -5.95 -9.07
N ARG A 27 -13.34 -5.66 -9.33
CA ARG A 27 -13.77 -5.00 -10.57
C ARG A 27 -13.24 -3.57 -10.53
N GLU A 28 -12.67 -3.11 -11.64
CA GLU A 28 -12.10 -1.77 -11.84
C GLU A 28 -13.08 -0.63 -11.47
N GLY A 29 -14.39 -0.89 -11.51
CA GLY A 29 -15.43 0.04 -11.06
C GLY A 29 -15.56 0.21 -9.53
N MET A 30 -15.12 -0.75 -8.72
CA MET A 30 -15.28 -0.72 -7.26
C MET A 30 -14.35 0.31 -6.59
N LEU A 31 -13.17 0.56 -7.16
CA LEU A 31 -12.31 1.65 -6.69
C LEU A 31 -12.96 3.01 -6.97
N ARG A 32 -13.61 3.18 -8.14
CA ARG A 32 -14.32 4.42 -8.48
C ARG A 32 -15.48 4.70 -7.54
N GLU A 33 -16.22 3.65 -7.16
CA GLU A 33 -17.32 3.73 -6.20
C GLU A 33 -16.82 4.17 -4.81
N TYR A 34 -15.67 3.67 -4.36
CA TYR A 34 -15.13 4.01 -3.04
C TYR A 34 -14.42 5.38 -2.98
N VAL A 35 -13.90 5.88 -4.11
CA VAL A 35 -13.04 7.08 -4.21
C VAL A 35 -13.84 8.35 -4.57
N GLY A 36 -15.16 8.26 -4.80
CA GLY A 36 -15.98 9.36 -5.31
C GLY A 36 -16.99 9.98 -4.33
N ASP A 37 -17.29 9.33 -3.21
CA ASP A 37 -18.26 9.83 -2.23
C ASP A 37 -17.67 10.99 -1.40
N ASP A 38 -18.52 11.86 -0.86
CA ASP A 38 -18.10 13.03 -0.04
C ASP A 38 -17.15 12.61 1.11
N ASP A 39 -17.30 11.38 1.62
CA ASP A 39 -16.50 10.82 2.71
C ASP A 39 -15.03 10.54 2.32
N ASN A 40 -14.71 10.35 1.04
CA ASN A 40 -13.37 9.91 0.59
C ASN A 40 -12.74 10.78 -0.52
N ARG A 41 -13.28 11.96 -0.81
CA ARG A 41 -12.77 12.86 -1.87
C ARG A 41 -11.28 13.17 -1.80
N GLN A 42 -10.69 13.16 -0.60
CA GLN A 42 -9.25 13.37 -0.39
C GLN A 42 -8.39 12.24 -0.99
N VAL A 43 -8.94 11.03 -1.11
CA VAL A 43 -8.29 9.88 -1.73
C VAL A 43 -8.03 10.14 -3.20
N GLU A 44 -9.01 10.66 -3.94
CA GLU A 44 -8.85 10.93 -5.38
C GLU A 44 -7.73 11.96 -5.62
N PHE A 45 -7.66 13.01 -4.80
CA PHE A 45 -6.61 14.02 -4.91
C PHE A 45 -5.21 13.39 -4.74
N ALA A 46 -5.04 12.56 -3.71
CA ALA A 46 -3.76 11.94 -3.42
C ALA A 46 -3.37 10.86 -4.43
N VAL A 47 -4.34 10.06 -4.89
CA VAL A 47 -4.14 9.08 -5.96
C VAL A 47 -3.70 9.77 -7.24
N ARG A 48 -4.38 10.87 -7.62
CA ARG A 48 -3.98 11.65 -8.79
C ARG A 48 -2.57 12.21 -8.66
N GLY A 49 -2.23 12.82 -7.53
CA GLY A 49 -0.88 13.33 -7.28
C GLY A 49 0.19 12.24 -7.34
N LEU A 50 -0.10 11.05 -6.79
CA LEU A 50 0.80 9.90 -6.89
C LEU A 50 1.01 9.44 -8.34
N LEU A 51 -0.06 9.38 -9.14
CA LEU A 51 0.00 8.96 -10.54
C LEU A 51 0.69 9.99 -11.44
N THR A 52 0.63 11.28 -11.11
CA THR A 52 1.36 12.33 -11.82
C THR A 52 2.82 12.49 -11.36
N GLY A 53 3.27 11.69 -10.38
CA GLY A 53 4.64 11.71 -9.87
C GLY A 53 4.92 12.84 -8.87
N GLU A 54 3.90 13.44 -8.25
CA GLU A 54 4.09 14.45 -7.22
C GLU A 54 4.71 13.84 -5.95
N ARG A 55 5.96 14.21 -5.66
CA ARG A 55 6.70 13.72 -4.48
C ARG A 55 5.99 14.00 -3.16
N THR A 56 5.16 15.03 -3.09
CA THR A 56 4.37 15.39 -1.89
C THR A 56 3.32 14.34 -1.51
N CYS A 57 2.93 13.48 -2.45
CA CYS A 57 1.98 12.39 -2.22
C CYS A 57 2.68 11.05 -1.94
N ASN A 58 4.02 11.01 -1.96
CA ASN A 58 4.82 9.82 -1.65
C ASN A 58 5.60 10.02 -0.32
N PRO A 59 5.34 9.23 0.73
CA PRO A 59 4.42 8.09 0.78
C PRO A 59 2.96 8.47 1.05
N LEU A 60 2.05 7.72 0.42
CA LEU A 60 0.62 7.77 0.68
C LEU A 60 0.24 6.78 1.77
N VAL A 61 -0.36 7.26 2.87
CA VAL A 61 -0.74 6.43 4.02
C VAL A 61 -2.23 6.55 4.32
N PHE A 62 -2.94 5.42 4.24
CA PHE A 62 -4.33 5.30 4.69
C PHE A 62 -4.40 4.88 6.17
N ARG A 63 -5.15 5.60 6.99
CA ARG A 63 -5.37 5.27 8.41
C ARG A 63 -6.85 5.29 8.75
N GLY A 64 -7.32 4.33 9.52
CA GLY A 64 -8.71 4.28 9.97
C GLY A 64 -9.06 2.93 10.61
N PRO A 65 -10.24 2.82 11.25
CA PRO A 65 -10.74 1.59 11.85
C PRO A 65 -10.77 0.40 10.88
N SER A 66 -10.76 -0.83 11.40
CA SER A 66 -10.98 -2.02 10.55
C SER A 66 -12.32 -1.92 9.81
N GLY A 67 -12.35 -2.36 8.54
CA GLY A 67 -13.56 -2.29 7.70
C GLY A 67 -13.72 -1.00 6.89
N THR A 68 -12.88 0.03 7.07
CA THR A 68 -12.92 1.27 6.28
C THR A 68 -12.24 1.18 4.91
N GLY A 69 -12.26 0.04 4.24
CA GLY A 69 -11.77 -0.07 2.85
C GLY A 69 -10.26 0.17 2.60
N LYS A 70 -9.40 0.30 3.63
CA LYS A 70 -7.93 0.52 3.46
C LYS A 70 -7.27 -0.48 2.49
N THR A 71 -7.47 -1.77 2.73
CA THR A 71 -6.94 -2.84 1.88
C THR A 71 -7.49 -2.77 0.46
N LEU A 72 -8.79 -2.47 0.33
CA LEU A 72 -9.46 -2.31 -0.96
C LEU A 72 -8.84 -1.16 -1.76
N LEU A 73 -8.65 0.01 -1.13
CA LEU A 73 -7.98 1.17 -1.73
C LEU A 73 -6.55 0.85 -2.16
N ALA A 74 -5.76 0.23 -1.28
CA ALA A 74 -4.38 -0.13 -1.56
C ALA A 74 -4.26 -1.10 -2.75
N GLN A 75 -5.13 -2.10 -2.81
CA GLN A 75 -5.17 -3.08 -3.91
C GLN A 75 -5.66 -2.46 -5.21
N GLY A 76 -6.74 -1.67 -5.18
CA GLY A 76 -7.28 -1.01 -6.37
C GLY A 76 -6.29 0.01 -6.94
N LEU A 77 -5.56 0.74 -6.09
CA LEU A 77 -4.49 1.63 -6.53
C LEU A 77 -3.35 0.86 -7.23
N ALA A 78 -2.93 -0.28 -6.67
CA ALA A 78 -1.93 -1.13 -7.32
C ALA A 78 -2.42 -1.69 -8.67
N GLN A 79 -3.71 -2.02 -8.78
CA GLN A 79 -4.32 -2.48 -10.04
C GLN A 79 -4.35 -1.35 -11.07
N ARG A 80 -4.80 -0.15 -10.67
CA ARG A 80 -4.80 1.04 -11.51
C ARG A 80 -3.39 1.40 -11.99
N TRP A 81 -2.39 1.37 -11.11
CA TRP A 81 -0.99 1.59 -11.50
C TRP A 81 -0.54 0.61 -12.58
N ARG A 82 -0.83 -0.69 -12.42
CA ARG A 82 -0.49 -1.71 -13.42
C ARG A 82 -1.20 -1.50 -14.76
N ALA A 83 -2.44 -1.01 -14.74
CA ALA A 83 -3.20 -0.72 -15.96
C ALA A 83 -2.62 0.50 -16.71
N GLU A 84 -2.23 1.55 -15.99
CA GLU A 84 -1.65 2.76 -16.57
C GLU A 84 -0.15 2.58 -16.95
N HIS A 85 0.57 1.70 -16.24
CA HIS A 85 2.00 1.45 -16.40
C HIS A 85 2.31 -0.07 -16.50
N PRO A 86 1.99 -0.75 -17.61
CA PRO A 86 2.09 -2.21 -17.72
C PRO A 86 3.53 -2.75 -17.65
N GLY A 87 4.55 -1.91 -17.86
CA GLY A 87 5.97 -2.29 -17.75
C GLY A 87 6.55 -2.14 -16.33
N ASP A 88 5.80 -1.53 -15.42
CA ASP A 88 6.32 -1.15 -14.11
C ASP A 88 6.27 -2.34 -13.12
N PRO A 89 7.39 -2.68 -12.47
CA PRO A 89 7.39 -3.71 -11.44
C PRO A 89 6.63 -3.22 -10.20
N VAL A 90 5.47 -3.84 -9.93
CA VAL A 90 4.63 -3.55 -8.77
C VAL A 90 4.74 -4.65 -7.72
N PHE A 91 5.13 -4.28 -6.50
CA PHE A 91 5.21 -5.19 -5.36
C PHE A 91 4.16 -4.87 -4.30
N THR A 92 3.28 -5.84 -4.06
CA THR A 92 2.22 -5.76 -3.05
C THR A 92 2.49 -6.82 -1.98
N THR A 93 2.53 -6.42 -0.71
CA THR A 93 2.73 -7.34 0.42
C THR A 93 2.02 -6.82 1.67
N SER A 94 1.76 -7.70 2.63
CA SER A 94 1.32 -7.26 3.97
C SER A 94 2.52 -7.18 4.92
N GLY A 95 2.39 -6.43 6.01
CA GLY A 95 3.43 -6.35 7.04
C GLY A 95 3.81 -7.72 7.61
N SER A 96 2.84 -8.62 7.78
CA SER A 96 3.11 -9.99 8.25
C SER A 96 3.85 -10.82 7.21
N GLU A 97 3.49 -10.72 5.93
CA GLU A 97 4.17 -11.44 4.85
C GLU A 97 5.58 -10.92 4.62
N PHE A 98 5.79 -9.60 4.67
CA PHE A 98 7.13 -9.01 4.60
C PHE A 98 8.01 -9.53 5.72
N ALA A 99 7.51 -9.55 6.96
CA ALA A 99 8.27 -10.08 8.10
C ALA A 99 8.62 -11.57 7.94
N ARG A 100 7.70 -12.39 7.41
CA ARG A 100 7.95 -13.80 7.12
C ARG A 100 9.03 -13.97 6.05
N ARG A 101 8.94 -13.24 4.94
CA ARG A 101 9.93 -13.26 3.85
C ARG A 101 11.30 -12.81 4.32
N TYR A 102 11.34 -11.77 5.15
CA TYR A 102 12.58 -11.30 5.76
C TYR A 102 13.22 -12.39 6.64
N ALA A 103 12.46 -13.00 7.54
CA ALA A 103 12.96 -14.07 8.39
C ALA A 103 13.52 -15.25 7.56
N SER A 104 12.73 -15.72 6.59
CA SER A 104 13.16 -16.78 5.69
C SER A 104 14.42 -16.43 4.89
N ALA A 105 14.56 -15.17 4.45
CA ALA A 105 15.74 -14.70 3.72
C ALA A 105 16.97 -14.59 4.62
N VAL A 106 16.82 -14.33 5.91
CA VAL A 106 17.92 -14.39 6.88
C VAL A 106 18.37 -15.84 7.08
N ASP A 107 17.43 -16.76 7.28
CA ASP A 107 17.73 -18.18 7.54
C ASP A 107 18.41 -18.89 6.36
N THR A 108 18.16 -18.40 5.14
CA THR A 108 18.64 -19.01 3.87
C THR A 108 19.75 -18.21 3.19
N ASP A 109 20.30 -17.19 3.84
CA ASP A 109 21.26 -16.24 3.26
C ASP A 109 20.75 -15.56 1.96
N GLY A 110 19.42 -15.46 1.81
CA GLY A 110 18.72 -14.91 0.66
C GLY A 110 18.45 -13.39 0.73
N LEU A 111 19.07 -12.67 1.68
CA LEU A 111 18.77 -11.24 1.92
C LEU A 111 19.08 -10.36 0.70
N ALA A 112 20.14 -10.69 -0.05
CA ALA A 112 20.49 -9.98 -1.27
C ALA A 112 19.40 -10.10 -2.34
N ALA A 113 18.85 -11.30 -2.53
CA ALA A 113 17.76 -11.55 -3.46
C ALA A 113 16.46 -10.85 -3.05
N LEU A 114 16.15 -10.84 -1.74
CA LEU A 114 15.01 -10.09 -1.21
C LEU A 114 15.14 -8.61 -1.53
N ARG A 115 16.30 -8.00 -1.23
CA ARG A 115 16.58 -6.57 -1.50
C ARG A 115 16.51 -6.24 -2.98
N ALA A 116 17.10 -7.06 -3.85
CA ALA A 116 17.03 -6.85 -5.29
C ALA A 116 15.58 -6.83 -5.79
N ARG A 117 14.74 -7.75 -5.30
CA ARG A 117 13.33 -7.82 -5.66
C ARG A 117 12.50 -6.66 -5.11
N THR A 118 12.76 -6.20 -3.89
CA THR A 118 11.95 -5.15 -3.26
C THR A 118 12.41 -3.74 -3.61
N ARG A 119 13.66 -3.54 -4.04
CA ARG A 119 14.21 -2.22 -4.41
C ARG A 119 14.19 -1.93 -5.90
N ALA A 120 13.93 -2.94 -6.75
CA ALA A 120 13.76 -2.76 -8.19
C ALA A 120 12.28 -2.54 -8.58
N VAL A 121 11.47 -1.98 -7.69
CA VAL A 121 10.02 -1.80 -7.89
C VAL A 121 9.72 -0.35 -8.21
N ALA A 122 8.81 -0.11 -9.15
CA ALA A 122 8.29 1.23 -9.45
C ALA A 122 7.13 1.60 -8.52
N PHE A 123 6.41 0.59 -7.99
CA PHE A 123 5.30 0.80 -7.08
C PHE A 123 5.31 -0.22 -5.94
N LEU A 124 5.31 0.27 -4.69
CA LEU A 124 5.31 -0.55 -3.48
C LEU A 124 4.03 -0.31 -2.68
N VAL A 125 3.31 -1.40 -2.39
CA VAL A 125 2.17 -1.39 -1.47
C VAL A 125 2.47 -2.28 -0.28
N LEU A 126 2.43 -1.68 0.91
CA LEU A 126 2.49 -2.39 2.18
C LEU A 126 1.13 -2.28 2.88
N ASP A 127 0.38 -3.38 2.89
CA ASP A 127 -0.85 -3.49 3.67
C ASP A 127 -0.55 -3.92 5.12
N ASP A 128 -1.45 -3.63 6.06
CA ASP A 128 -1.33 -4.02 7.47
C ASP A 128 0.05 -3.70 8.10
N ALA A 129 0.61 -2.53 7.78
CA ALA A 129 1.95 -2.13 8.25
C ALA A 129 2.09 -2.17 9.79
N HIS A 130 0.98 -2.00 10.52
CA HIS A 130 0.92 -2.11 11.98
C HIS A 130 1.36 -3.50 12.51
N LEU A 131 1.24 -4.56 11.70
CA LEU A 131 1.69 -5.91 12.06
C LEU A 131 3.22 -6.02 12.16
N LEU A 132 3.97 -5.06 11.60
CA LEU A 132 5.42 -4.99 11.77
C LEU A 132 5.83 -4.53 13.17
N ARG A 133 4.94 -3.90 13.97
CA ARG A 133 5.26 -3.23 15.25
C ARG A 133 6.07 -4.10 16.23
N HIS A 134 5.89 -5.41 16.20
CA HIS A 134 6.57 -6.36 17.09
C HIS A 134 7.76 -7.10 16.44
N LYS A 135 8.15 -6.72 15.22
CA LYS A 135 9.19 -7.37 14.41
C LYS A 135 10.31 -6.37 14.07
N ARG A 136 11.11 -5.99 15.08
CA ARG A 136 12.11 -4.90 14.95
C ARG A 136 13.06 -5.04 13.76
N SER A 137 13.68 -6.20 13.56
CA SER A 137 14.62 -6.40 12.46
C SER A 137 13.94 -6.25 11.08
N ALA A 138 12.70 -6.71 10.96
CA ALA A 138 11.91 -6.52 9.74
C ALA A 138 11.53 -5.05 9.54
N GLN A 139 11.20 -4.29 10.61
CA GLN A 139 10.96 -2.85 10.51
C GLN A 139 12.20 -2.11 10.00
N GLU A 140 13.37 -2.41 10.56
CA GLU A 140 14.62 -1.76 10.16
C GLU A 140 14.97 -2.06 8.70
N GLU A 141 14.78 -3.30 8.24
CA GLU A 141 14.99 -3.64 6.82
C GLU A 141 13.92 -3.02 5.90
N PHE A 142 12.68 -2.91 6.36
CA PHE A 142 11.64 -2.21 5.61
C PHE A 142 11.99 -0.72 5.44
N VAL A 143 12.43 -0.05 6.50
CA VAL A 143 12.88 1.36 6.42
C VAL A 143 14.04 1.51 5.44
N ARG A 144 15.03 0.61 5.48
CA ARG A 144 16.13 0.60 4.49
C ARG A 144 15.65 0.36 3.06
N THR A 145 14.61 -0.43 2.86
CA THR A 145 14.00 -0.65 1.55
C THR A 145 13.25 0.60 1.09
N PHE A 146 12.49 1.22 2.00
CA PHE A 146 11.73 2.43 1.75
C PHE A 146 12.65 3.60 1.37
N ASP A 147 13.71 3.84 2.14
CA ASP A 147 14.70 4.89 1.86
C ASP A 147 15.41 4.69 0.51
N ALA A 148 15.55 3.44 0.04
CA ALA A 148 16.15 3.15 -1.27
C ALA A 148 15.20 3.41 -2.46
N LEU A 149 13.91 3.60 -2.21
CA LEU A 149 12.89 3.85 -3.25
C LEU A 149 12.52 5.33 -3.39
N MET A 150 12.92 6.20 -2.45
CA MET A 150 12.63 7.64 -2.47
C MET A 150 13.72 8.46 -3.16
#